data_AF-A0A7H5F1F0-F1
#
_entry.id   AF-A0A7H5F1F0-F1
#
_cell.length_a   1.000
_cell.length_b   1.000
_cell.length_c   1.000
_cell.angle_alpha   90.00
_cell.angle_beta   90.00
_cell.angle_gamma   90.00
#
_symmetry.space_group_name_H-M   'P 1'
#
loop_
_entity.id
_entity.type
_entity.pdbx_description
1 polymer ?
#
loop_
_entity_poly.entity_id
_entity_poly.type
_entity_poly.pdbx_seq_one_letter_code
_entity_poly.pdbx_strand_id
1 'polypeptide(L)'
;MRSPTPNFFRLNYGHGRSHSAMIVYLVERWNYGDPTPLTDFLVGLNVHPPTAQQLTAKLEYNNIDLAIFEGAPEKKNLYLLLEMKVDDWQGWKPLSKKQKNDFEKVSKSPRKDLFGPQIIEGKKRLIQTEYYTLKEELYEMEQATRPTCLLITLGTGEFYEDFTSRGNIWQQVGLEKVVEAVKKIEQTDELLRQWQDALVAELELRQSCWTANEEKAVASQGNRARLLPLMRLGQLRSTLIDNYPEEIAGYQPSVYPHGSNDAILNFFLPPDWRSGGFRYVEINRNGLLNFKIYFKKGNSTEDKQKLTEAFREDLERVFDKLILPRKNGYKKSKTVASLEIGLVKDTMSPVAGQTPESVAATVAKFLHNAKSIVLVNTSHVE
;
A
#
# COMPACT_ATOMS: atom_id res chain seq x y z
N MET A 1 19.34 17.67 33.70
CA MET A 1 18.09 17.14 33.11
C MET A 1 18.40 15.73 32.61
N ARG A 2 17.66 14.70 33.05
CA ARG A 2 17.83 13.36 32.46
C ARG A 2 17.32 13.43 31.03
N SER A 3 18.11 12.95 30.06
CA SER A 3 17.62 12.76 28.69
C SER A 3 16.37 11.90 28.76
N PRO A 4 15.27 12.26 28.08
CA PRO A 4 14.09 11.40 28.03
C PRO A 4 14.51 10.01 27.52
N THR A 5 13.95 8.97 28.14
CA THR A 5 14.18 7.58 27.74
C THR A 5 13.84 7.46 26.25
N PRO A 6 14.72 6.87 25.42
CA PRO A 6 14.42 6.67 24.01
C PRO A 6 13.13 5.86 23.85
N ASN A 7 12.21 6.34 23.02
CA ASN A 7 10.97 5.62 22.74
C ASN A 7 11.27 4.37 21.90
N PHE A 8 11.03 3.18 22.46
CA PHE A 8 11.32 1.89 21.82
C PHE A 8 10.55 1.72 20.51
N PHE A 9 9.28 2.12 20.48
CA PHE A 9 8.40 1.95 19.31
C PHE A 9 8.78 2.87 18.16
N ARG A 10 9.36 4.05 18.42
CA ARG A 10 9.88 4.90 17.35
C ARG A 10 11.03 4.24 16.59
N LEU A 11 11.94 3.57 17.30
CA LEU A 11 13.06 2.87 16.69
C LEU A 11 12.63 1.60 15.95
N ASN A 12 11.53 0.99 16.39
CA ASN A 12 11.03 -0.27 15.84
C ASN A 12 9.74 -0.13 15.03
N TYR A 13 9.37 1.08 14.63
CA TYR A 13 8.08 1.33 13.97
C TYR A 13 7.91 0.46 12.73
N GLY A 14 8.95 0.34 11.90
CA GLY A 14 8.89 -0.49 10.68
C GLY A 14 8.81 -2.00 10.91
N HIS A 15 8.79 -2.47 12.17
CA HIS A 15 8.65 -3.88 12.48
C HIS A 15 7.20 -4.19 12.85
N GLY A 16 6.43 -4.74 11.92
CA GLY A 16 5.04 -5.17 12.18
C GLY A 16 4.89 -6.06 13.43
N ARG A 17 5.90 -6.89 13.71
CA ARG A 17 5.95 -7.72 14.93
C ARG A 17 5.89 -6.92 16.24
N SER A 18 6.43 -5.70 16.27
CA SER A 18 6.34 -4.83 17.46
C SER A 18 4.91 -4.40 17.72
N HIS A 19 4.12 -4.13 16.67
CA HIS A 19 2.72 -3.79 16.81
C HIS A 19 1.87 -5.02 17.17
N SER A 20 2.10 -6.17 16.54
CA SER A 20 1.42 -7.42 16.92
C SER A 20 1.71 -7.80 18.37
N ALA A 21 2.95 -7.62 18.84
CA ALA A 21 3.33 -7.85 20.24
C ALA A 21 2.58 -6.94 21.22
N MET A 22 2.32 -5.67 20.85
CA MET A 22 1.49 -4.80 21.69
C MET A 22 0.04 -5.28 21.78
N ILE A 23 -0.51 -5.82 20.70
CA ILE A 23 -1.85 -6.40 20.73
C ILE A 23 -1.86 -7.67 21.60
N VAL A 24 -0.81 -8.50 21.54
CA VAL A 24 -0.64 -9.64 22.45
C VAL A 24 -0.58 -9.17 23.91
N TYR A 25 0.16 -8.09 24.20
CA TYR A 25 0.22 -7.50 25.54
C TYR A 25 -1.16 -7.06 26.06
N LEU A 26 -2.01 -6.46 25.20
CA LEU A 26 -3.39 -6.14 25.57
C LEU A 26 -4.22 -7.40 25.90
N VAL A 27 -4.00 -8.50 25.19
CA VAL A 27 -4.63 -9.80 25.48
C VAL A 27 -4.13 -10.39 26.80
N GLU A 28 -2.84 -10.24 27.12
CA GLU A 28 -2.32 -10.67 28.41
C GLU A 28 -2.96 -9.89 29.56
N ARG A 29 -3.07 -8.55 29.44
CA ARG A 29 -3.76 -7.72 30.44
C ARG A 29 -5.22 -8.14 30.65
N TRP A 30 -5.94 -8.45 29.58
CA TRP A 30 -7.29 -9.02 29.67
C TRP A 30 -7.30 -10.27 30.56
N ASN A 31 -6.40 -11.22 30.29
CA ASN A 31 -6.31 -12.47 31.06
C ASN A 31 -5.87 -12.26 32.52
N TYR A 32 -5.21 -11.15 32.85
CA TYR A 32 -4.86 -10.75 34.22
C TYR A 32 -5.99 -10.00 34.95
N GLY A 33 -7.18 -9.89 34.35
CA GLY A 33 -8.35 -9.26 34.97
C GLY A 33 -8.48 -7.77 34.65
N ASP A 34 -7.80 -7.29 33.62
CA ASP A 34 -7.85 -5.90 33.18
C ASP A 34 -8.24 -5.79 31.70
N PRO A 35 -9.55 -5.91 31.40
CA PRO A 35 -10.06 -6.00 30.03
C PRO A 35 -10.20 -4.66 29.31
N THR A 36 -10.15 -3.54 30.04
CA THR A 36 -10.46 -2.19 29.53
C THR A 36 -9.55 -1.79 28.35
N PRO A 37 -8.20 -1.94 28.42
CA PRO A 37 -7.32 -1.54 27.32
C PRO A 37 -7.60 -2.26 26.00
N LEU A 38 -7.83 -3.57 26.05
CA LEU A 38 -8.16 -4.34 24.85
C LEU A 38 -9.56 -4.00 24.34
N THR A 39 -10.53 -3.81 25.25
CA THR A 39 -11.89 -3.37 24.89
C THR A 39 -11.86 -2.04 24.14
N ASP A 40 -11.19 -1.03 24.69
CA ASP A 40 -11.14 0.31 24.10
C ASP A 40 -10.42 0.31 22.75
N PHE A 41 -9.33 -0.44 22.64
CA PHE A 41 -8.63 -0.65 21.38
C PHE A 41 -9.54 -1.29 20.32
N LEU A 42 -10.19 -2.41 20.64
CA LEU A 42 -11.05 -3.14 19.71
C LEU A 42 -12.26 -2.31 19.29
N VAL A 43 -12.91 -1.62 20.23
CA VAL A 43 -14.02 -0.70 19.95
C VAL A 43 -13.55 0.46 19.06
N GLY A 44 -12.35 1.00 19.30
CA GLY A 44 -11.72 1.98 18.41
C GLY A 44 -11.50 1.46 16.99
N LEU A 45 -11.25 0.17 16.83
CA LEU A 45 -11.15 -0.50 15.54
C LEU A 45 -12.51 -0.88 14.92
N ASN A 46 -13.64 -0.58 15.59
CA ASN A 46 -15.00 -1.07 15.27
C ASN A 46 -15.13 -2.59 15.33
N VAL A 47 -14.41 -3.23 16.24
CA VAL A 47 -14.54 -4.66 16.56
C VAL A 47 -15.34 -4.79 17.85
N HIS A 48 -16.35 -5.66 17.86
CA HIS A 48 -17.12 -5.93 19.07
C HIS A 48 -16.24 -6.57 20.13
N PRO A 49 -16.25 -6.10 21.39
CA PRO A 49 -15.42 -6.68 22.44
C PRO A 49 -15.62 -8.20 22.61
N PRO A 50 -14.58 -8.92 23.01
CA PRO A 50 -14.71 -10.34 23.31
C PRO A 50 -15.71 -10.58 24.45
N THR A 51 -16.41 -11.71 24.38
CA THR A 51 -17.37 -12.16 25.40
C THR A 51 -16.77 -13.16 26.38
N ALA A 52 -15.67 -13.81 25.99
CA ALA A 52 -15.01 -14.83 26.79
C ALA A 52 -14.18 -14.24 27.94
N GLN A 53 -14.17 -14.93 29.08
CA GLN A 53 -13.34 -14.59 30.24
C GLN A 53 -11.84 -14.78 29.97
N GLN A 54 -11.47 -15.66 29.05
CA GLN A 54 -10.09 -15.92 28.66
C GLN A 54 -9.92 -15.86 27.15
N LEU A 55 -8.79 -15.32 26.75
CA LEU A 55 -8.37 -15.16 25.37
C LEU A 55 -7.01 -15.83 25.16
N THR A 56 -6.80 -16.40 23.97
CA THR A 56 -5.46 -16.82 23.53
C THR A 56 -5.03 -16.00 22.32
N ALA A 57 -3.89 -15.34 22.39
CA ALA A 57 -3.23 -14.77 21.22
C ALA A 57 -2.21 -15.76 20.62
N LYS A 58 -2.17 -15.90 19.30
CA LYS A 58 -1.22 -16.74 18.57
C LYS A 58 -0.62 -15.94 17.40
N LEU A 59 0.67 -15.63 17.51
CA LEU A 59 1.44 -15.00 16.44
C LEU A 59 1.69 -15.99 15.28
N GLU A 60 1.84 -15.46 14.07
CA GLU A 60 2.14 -16.21 12.85
C GLU A 60 1.16 -17.38 12.59
N TYR A 61 -0.11 -17.18 12.95
CA TYR A 61 -1.16 -18.18 12.78
C TYR A 61 -1.46 -18.42 11.30
N ASN A 62 -1.13 -19.61 10.80
CA ASN A 62 -1.43 -19.97 9.41
C ASN A 62 -0.82 -19.03 8.36
N ASN A 63 0.26 -18.32 8.71
CA ASN A 63 0.92 -17.23 7.97
C ASN A 63 0.22 -15.86 8.06
N ILE A 64 -0.83 -15.73 8.88
CA ILE A 64 -1.41 -14.45 9.32
C ILE A 64 -0.61 -13.96 10.52
N ASP A 65 -0.35 -12.66 10.62
CA ASP A 65 0.51 -12.10 11.67
C ASP A 65 0.01 -12.40 13.10
N LEU A 66 -1.30 -12.34 13.35
CA LEU A 66 -1.89 -12.59 14.65
C LEU A 66 -3.31 -13.17 14.57
N ALA A 67 -3.59 -14.18 15.38
CA ALA A 67 -4.93 -14.68 15.66
C ALA A 67 -5.27 -14.56 17.15
N ILE A 68 -6.51 -14.18 17.47
CA ILE A 68 -7.05 -14.18 18.83
C ILE A 68 -8.21 -15.17 18.89
N PHE A 69 -8.17 -16.03 19.90
CA PHE A 69 -9.20 -17.03 20.17
C PHE A 69 -9.92 -16.71 21.48
N GLU A 70 -11.22 -16.93 21.48
CA GLU A 70 -12.07 -16.92 22.66
C GLU A 70 -12.22 -18.32 23.25
N GLY A 71 -12.24 -18.38 24.58
CA GLY A 71 -12.55 -19.61 25.32
C GLY A 71 -11.33 -20.39 25.77
N ALA A 72 -11.62 -21.47 26.50
CA ALA A 72 -10.61 -22.31 27.14
C ALA A 72 -9.73 -23.05 26.11
N PRO A 73 -8.52 -23.50 26.50
CA PRO A 73 -7.57 -24.15 25.60
C PRO A 73 -8.12 -25.28 24.72
N GLU A 74 -9.05 -26.04 25.28
CA GLU A 74 -9.73 -27.19 24.68
C GLU A 74 -10.94 -26.86 23.78
N LYS A 75 -11.47 -25.62 23.83
CA LYS A 75 -12.61 -25.16 23.01
C LYS A 75 -12.40 -23.71 22.55
N LYS A 76 -11.35 -23.50 21.75
CA LYS A 76 -11.00 -22.19 21.21
C LYS A 76 -11.84 -21.86 19.99
N ASN A 77 -12.65 -20.81 20.09
CA ASN A 77 -13.32 -20.22 18.94
C ASN A 77 -12.43 -19.11 18.38
N LEU A 78 -12.11 -19.17 17.09
CA LEU A 78 -11.37 -18.11 16.44
C LEU A 78 -12.25 -16.83 16.42
N TYR A 79 -11.75 -15.75 17.00
CA TYR A 79 -12.49 -14.50 17.20
C TYR A 79 -12.00 -13.38 16.30
N LEU A 80 -10.69 -13.18 16.20
CA LEU A 80 -10.08 -12.11 15.42
C LEU A 80 -8.84 -12.60 14.67
N LEU A 81 -8.74 -12.20 13.41
CA LEU A 81 -7.55 -12.34 12.58
C LEU A 81 -7.01 -10.96 12.22
N LEU A 82 -5.70 -10.79 12.35
CA LEU A 82 -4.99 -9.54 12.11
C LEU A 82 -3.81 -9.82 11.19
N GLU A 83 -3.89 -9.30 9.97
CA GLU A 83 -2.72 -9.18 9.10
C GLU A 83 -2.21 -7.73 9.21
N MET A 84 -0.90 -7.57 9.40
CA MET A 84 -0.25 -6.27 9.46
C MET A 84 0.57 -6.03 8.20
N LYS A 85 0.52 -4.78 7.74
CA LYS A 85 1.35 -4.28 6.64
C LYS A 85 2.01 -2.99 7.12
N VAL A 86 3.27 -3.08 7.51
CA VAL A 86 4.03 -1.98 8.08
C VAL A 86 5.26 -1.75 7.24
N ASP A 87 5.22 -0.67 6.46
CA ASP A 87 6.23 -0.31 5.44
C ASP A 87 6.54 -1.37 4.37
N ASP A 88 5.84 -2.51 4.36
CA ASP A 88 6.00 -3.57 3.38
C ASP A 88 4.94 -3.49 2.28
N TRP A 89 5.38 -3.70 1.03
CA TRP A 89 4.49 -3.76 -0.12
C TRP A 89 3.57 -4.98 -0.01
N GLN A 90 2.30 -4.82 -0.38
CA GLN A 90 1.40 -5.94 -0.67
C GLN A 90 2.15 -7.02 -1.45
N GLY A 91 2.31 -8.17 -0.80
CA GLY A 91 2.98 -9.32 -1.39
C GLY A 91 2.06 -9.99 -2.40
N TRP A 92 1.94 -9.44 -3.61
CA TRP A 92 1.50 -10.23 -4.76
C TRP A 92 2.55 -11.30 -5.04
N LYS A 93 2.52 -12.38 -4.24
CA LYS A 93 3.46 -13.46 -4.35
C LYS A 93 2.98 -14.41 -5.45
N PRO A 94 3.84 -14.77 -6.40
CA PRO A 94 3.59 -15.93 -7.24
C PRO A 94 3.27 -17.11 -6.33
N LEU A 95 2.17 -17.81 -6.60
CA LEU A 95 1.80 -18.99 -5.83
C LEU A 95 2.96 -20.01 -5.89
N SER A 96 3.47 -20.41 -4.73
CA SER A 96 4.34 -21.57 -4.61
C SER A 96 3.65 -22.83 -5.13
N LYS A 97 4.41 -23.91 -5.40
CA LYS A 97 3.83 -25.17 -5.89
C LYS A 97 2.72 -25.69 -4.97
N LYS A 98 2.89 -25.58 -3.65
CA LYS A 98 1.88 -25.93 -2.65
C LYS A 98 0.63 -25.05 -2.79
N GLN A 99 0.82 -23.74 -2.86
CA GLN A 99 -0.28 -22.77 -3.00
C GLN A 99 -1.04 -22.92 -4.32
N LYS A 100 -0.38 -23.38 -5.41
CA LYS A 100 -1.06 -23.70 -6.68
C LYS A 100 -2.00 -24.90 -6.55
N ASN A 101 -1.56 -25.94 -5.86
CA ASN A 101 -2.40 -27.11 -5.60
C ASN A 101 -3.59 -26.75 -4.70
N ASP A 102 -3.36 -25.93 -3.67
CA ASP A 102 -4.43 -25.40 -2.83
C ASP A 102 -5.37 -24.50 -3.64
N PHE A 103 -4.83 -23.65 -4.54
CA PHE A 103 -5.61 -22.83 -5.48
C PHE A 103 -6.55 -23.66 -6.34
N GLU A 104 -6.11 -24.81 -6.85
CA GLU A 104 -6.97 -25.70 -7.62
C GLU A 104 -8.14 -26.22 -6.79
N LYS A 105 -7.94 -26.50 -5.49
CA LYS A 105 -9.03 -26.83 -4.56
C LYS A 105 -9.99 -25.64 -4.39
N VAL A 106 -9.48 -24.41 -4.25
CA VAL A 106 -10.31 -23.18 -4.16
C VAL A 106 -11.17 -22.98 -5.38
N SER A 107 -10.58 -23.15 -6.56
CA SER A 107 -11.28 -22.95 -7.82
C SER A 107 -12.45 -23.91 -8.02
N LYS A 108 -12.45 -25.02 -7.25
CA LYS A 108 -13.51 -26.03 -7.18
C LYS A 108 -14.43 -25.84 -5.96
N SER A 109 -14.10 -24.93 -5.04
CA SER A 109 -14.95 -24.61 -3.87
C SER A 109 -16.28 -23.97 -4.31
N PRO A 110 -17.39 -24.28 -3.63
CA PRO A 110 -18.67 -23.58 -3.85
C PRO A 110 -18.58 -22.06 -3.69
N ARG A 111 -17.63 -21.58 -2.88
CA ARG A 111 -17.44 -20.16 -2.55
C ARG A 111 -16.28 -19.49 -3.31
N LYS A 112 -15.92 -20.03 -4.48
CA LYS A 112 -14.84 -19.50 -5.33
C LYS A 112 -15.06 -18.05 -5.79
N ASP A 113 -16.31 -17.59 -5.78
CA ASP A 113 -16.75 -16.24 -6.11
C ASP A 113 -16.28 -15.19 -5.10
N LEU A 114 -16.10 -15.59 -3.84
CA LEU A 114 -15.52 -14.77 -2.76
C LEU A 114 -14.03 -14.45 -2.97
N PHE A 115 -13.42 -14.91 -4.06
CA PHE A 115 -12.00 -14.73 -4.35
C PHE A 115 -11.77 -14.08 -5.69
N GLY A 116 -10.90 -13.08 -5.73
CA GLY A 116 -10.45 -12.47 -6.97
C GLY A 116 -9.18 -13.15 -7.48
N PRO A 117 -9.22 -14.02 -8.51
CA PRO A 117 -8.01 -14.25 -9.28
C PRO A 117 -7.69 -12.96 -10.04
N GLN A 118 -6.66 -12.22 -9.61
CA GLN A 118 -6.09 -11.20 -10.49
C GLN A 118 -5.11 -11.89 -11.43
N ILE A 119 -5.44 -11.89 -12.72
CA ILE A 119 -4.56 -12.39 -13.78
C ILE A 119 -3.61 -11.27 -14.14
N ILE A 120 -2.40 -11.30 -13.57
CA ILE A 120 -1.33 -10.38 -13.94
C ILE A 120 -0.35 -11.16 -14.82
N GLU A 121 -0.15 -10.72 -16.07
CA GLU A 121 0.73 -11.36 -17.06
C GLU A 121 0.36 -12.82 -17.39
N GLY A 122 -0.93 -13.15 -17.43
CA GLY A 122 -1.39 -14.54 -17.69
C GLY A 122 -1.11 -15.51 -16.54
N LYS A 123 -0.57 -15.04 -15.41
CA LYS A 123 -0.38 -15.82 -14.20
C LYS A 123 -1.50 -15.52 -13.21
N LYS A 124 -2.18 -16.57 -12.74
CA LYS A 124 -3.12 -16.45 -11.63
C LYS A 124 -2.34 -16.02 -10.38
N ARG A 125 -2.59 -14.82 -9.89
CA ARG A 125 -2.14 -14.37 -8.57
C ARG A 125 -3.34 -14.30 -7.63
N LEU A 126 -3.09 -14.57 -6.35
CA LEU A 126 -4.05 -14.36 -5.29
C LEU A 126 -3.54 -13.25 -4.40
N ILE A 127 -4.47 -12.48 -3.86
CA ILE A 127 -4.20 -11.61 -2.74
C ILE A 127 -3.85 -12.51 -1.54
N GLN A 128 -2.69 -12.27 -0.92
CA GLN A 128 -2.10 -13.14 0.09
C GLN A 128 -3.03 -13.33 1.31
N THR A 129 -3.71 -12.26 1.75
CA THR A 129 -4.68 -12.29 2.85
C THR A 129 -5.91 -13.12 2.50
N GLU A 130 -6.46 -12.96 1.29
CA GLU A 130 -7.57 -13.80 0.82
C GLU A 130 -7.16 -15.28 0.80
N TYR A 131 -5.95 -15.61 0.34
CA TYR A 131 -5.44 -16.99 0.38
C TYR A 131 -5.32 -17.56 1.81
N TYR A 132 -4.99 -16.76 2.82
CA TYR A 132 -4.95 -17.26 4.20
C TYR A 132 -6.32 -17.66 4.72
N THR A 133 -7.35 -16.94 4.28
CA THR A 133 -8.75 -17.26 4.55
C THR A 133 -9.15 -18.65 4.03
N LEU A 134 -8.38 -19.23 3.11
CA LEU A 134 -8.67 -20.52 2.50
C LEU A 134 -8.40 -21.73 3.38
N LYS A 135 -7.34 -21.66 4.21
CA LYS A 135 -6.95 -22.84 5.01
C LYS A 135 -8.16 -23.28 5.82
N GLU A 136 -8.45 -24.58 5.72
CA GLU A 136 -9.76 -25.24 5.85
C GLU A 136 -10.66 -24.75 7.02
N GLU A 137 -10.05 -24.22 8.08
CA GLU A 137 -10.68 -23.72 9.30
C GLU A 137 -11.70 -22.57 9.09
N LEU A 138 -11.54 -21.64 8.14
CA LEU A 138 -12.50 -20.53 7.94
C LEU A 138 -13.66 -20.89 7.01
N TYR A 139 -13.48 -21.87 6.12
CA TYR A 139 -14.53 -22.33 5.21
C TYR A 139 -15.48 -23.33 5.86
N GLU A 140 -15.01 -24.08 6.86
CA GLU A 140 -15.83 -24.96 7.69
C GLU A 140 -16.72 -24.18 8.69
N MET A 141 -16.47 -22.88 8.90
CA MET A 141 -17.31 -21.99 9.73
C MET A 141 -18.58 -21.53 8.98
N GLU A 142 -19.40 -22.49 8.55
CA GLU A 142 -20.81 -22.22 8.16
C GLU A 142 -21.70 -21.91 9.38
N GLN A 143 -21.14 -21.96 10.60
CA GLN A 143 -21.85 -21.62 11.83
C GLN A 143 -21.75 -20.12 12.17
N ALA A 144 -22.75 -19.65 12.92
CA ALA A 144 -23.29 -18.29 13.01
C ALA A 144 -22.35 -17.14 13.43
N THR A 145 -21.05 -17.34 13.58
CA THR A 145 -20.09 -16.31 14.00
C THR A 145 -18.76 -16.48 13.28
N ARG A 146 -18.63 -15.82 12.12
CA ARG A 146 -17.32 -15.66 11.45
C ARG A 146 -16.41 -14.78 12.31
N PRO A 147 -15.09 -15.05 12.38
CA PRO A 147 -14.18 -14.13 13.04
C PRO A 147 -14.12 -12.81 12.30
N THR A 148 -13.84 -11.74 13.04
CA THR A 148 -13.48 -10.46 12.43
C THR A 148 -12.10 -10.61 11.78
N CYS A 149 -11.91 -10.13 10.55
CA CYS A 149 -10.61 -10.17 9.88
C CYS A 149 -10.19 -8.74 9.53
N LEU A 150 -9.08 -8.27 10.08
CA LEU A 150 -8.57 -6.92 9.88
C LEU A 150 -7.23 -6.94 9.14
N LEU A 151 -7.13 -6.14 8.08
CA LEU A 151 -5.87 -5.81 7.44
C LEU A 151 -5.42 -4.44 7.96
N ILE A 152 -4.47 -4.42 8.88
CA ILE A 152 -3.93 -3.19 9.44
C ILE A 152 -2.76 -2.70 8.58
N THR A 153 -2.88 -1.51 7.99
CA THR A 153 -1.84 -0.86 7.20
C THR A 153 -1.26 0.33 7.97
N LEU A 154 0.05 0.32 8.21
CA LEU A 154 0.80 1.36 8.94
C LEU A 154 2.01 1.85 8.12
N GLY A 155 2.48 3.05 8.45
CA GLY A 155 3.61 3.68 7.76
C GLY A 155 3.37 3.77 6.26
N THR A 156 4.33 3.31 5.46
CA THR A 156 4.23 3.37 4.01
C THR A 156 3.38 2.25 3.41
N GLY A 157 2.97 1.27 4.24
CA GLY A 157 2.05 0.20 3.89
C GLY A 157 0.71 0.70 3.33
N GLU A 158 0.27 1.88 3.77
CA GLU A 158 -0.98 2.52 3.35
C GLU A 158 -0.96 3.03 1.91
N PHE A 159 0.22 3.28 1.34
CA PHE A 159 0.33 3.93 0.02
C PHE A 159 0.45 2.95 -1.13
N TYR A 160 0.73 1.69 -0.84
CA TYR A 160 1.15 0.78 -1.89
C TYR A 160 0.05 0.44 -2.88
N GLU A 161 -1.13 0.03 -2.39
CA GLU A 161 -2.28 -0.34 -3.23
C GLU A 161 -3.59 -0.22 -2.44
N ASP A 162 -4.70 0.05 -3.13
CA ASP A 162 -6.03 -0.04 -2.53
C ASP A 162 -6.38 -1.51 -2.31
N PHE A 163 -6.50 -1.90 -1.05
CA PHE A 163 -6.93 -3.24 -0.72
C PHE A 163 -8.45 -3.32 -0.76
N THR A 164 -8.98 -4.13 -1.68
CA THR A 164 -10.41 -4.48 -1.72
C THR A 164 -10.56 -5.98 -1.55
N SER A 165 -11.09 -6.41 -0.40
CA SER A 165 -11.41 -7.82 -0.16
C SER A 165 -12.77 -8.16 -0.75
N ARG A 166 -12.84 -9.21 -1.58
CA ARG A 166 -14.13 -9.69 -2.07
C ARG A 166 -15.03 -10.16 -0.92
N GLY A 167 -16.30 -9.80 -0.98
CA GLY A 167 -17.26 -10.10 0.08
C GLY A 167 -16.96 -9.41 1.41
N ASN A 168 -16.06 -8.40 1.43
CA ASN A 168 -15.62 -7.67 2.60
C ASN A 168 -15.17 -8.58 3.76
N ILE A 169 -14.51 -9.69 3.43
CA ILE A 169 -13.99 -10.63 4.44
C ILE A 169 -12.98 -9.91 5.32
N TRP A 170 -12.03 -9.23 4.71
CA TRP A 170 -11.03 -8.42 5.40
C TRP A 170 -11.42 -6.95 5.36
N GLN A 171 -11.48 -6.32 6.53
CA GLN A 171 -11.62 -4.88 6.65
C GLN A 171 -10.24 -4.22 6.74
N GLN A 172 -9.95 -3.29 5.84
CA GLN A 172 -8.74 -2.48 5.94
C GLN A 172 -8.87 -1.45 7.08
N VAL A 173 -7.81 -1.30 7.85
CA VAL A 173 -7.69 -0.32 8.94
C VAL A 173 -6.37 0.43 8.76
N GLY A 174 -6.45 1.72 8.46
CA GLY A 174 -5.28 2.60 8.30
C GLY A 174 -4.75 3.18 9.62
N LEU A 175 -3.64 3.91 9.53
CA LEU A 175 -2.91 4.53 10.63
C LEU A 175 -3.80 5.46 11.47
N GLU A 176 -4.63 6.28 10.83
CA GLU A 176 -5.53 7.21 11.53
C GLU A 176 -6.45 6.48 12.51
N LYS A 177 -7.11 5.43 12.05
CA LYS A 177 -8.02 4.63 12.87
C LYS A 177 -7.29 3.87 13.97
N VAL A 178 -6.07 3.40 13.71
CA VAL A 178 -5.23 2.78 14.76
C VAL A 178 -4.82 3.81 15.81
N VAL A 179 -4.43 5.03 15.41
CA VAL A 179 -4.11 6.12 16.35
C VAL A 179 -5.31 6.47 17.21
N GLU A 180 -6.50 6.59 16.62
CA GLU A 180 -7.74 6.83 17.36
C GLU A 180 -8.05 5.70 18.35
N ALA A 181 -7.87 4.45 17.95
CA ALA A 181 -8.08 3.29 18.82
C ALA A 181 -7.11 3.28 20.00
N VAL A 182 -5.83 3.55 19.76
CA VAL A 182 -4.83 3.58 20.83
C VAL A 182 -5.04 4.78 21.78
N LYS A 183 -5.49 5.93 21.27
CA LYS A 183 -5.82 7.11 22.09
C LYS A 183 -6.94 6.86 23.10
N LYS A 184 -7.80 5.86 22.87
CA LYS A 184 -8.88 5.49 23.81
C LYS A 184 -8.35 4.69 25.00
N ILE A 185 -7.16 4.11 24.89
CA ILE A 185 -6.58 3.30 25.95
C ILE A 185 -6.06 4.21 27.07
N GLU A 186 -6.47 3.95 28.31
CA GLU A 186 -5.99 4.71 29.47
C GLU A 186 -4.45 4.57 29.63
N GLN A 187 -3.76 5.72 29.75
CA GLN A 187 -2.30 5.82 29.63
C GLN A 187 -1.52 5.73 30.94
N THR A 188 -1.90 4.85 31.85
CA THR A 188 -1.13 4.63 33.10
C THR A 188 0.16 3.84 32.86
N ASP A 189 0.25 3.15 31.72
CA ASP A 189 1.34 2.26 31.32
C ASP A 189 2.33 2.96 30.36
N GLU A 190 3.62 2.88 30.69
CA GLU A 190 4.71 3.47 29.92
C GLU A 190 4.86 2.88 28.51
N LEU A 191 4.66 1.57 28.33
CA LEU A 191 4.77 0.91 27.02
C LEU A 191 3.62 1.33 26.11
N LEU A 192 2.39 1.41 26.66
CA LEU A 192 1.22 1.89 25.91
C LEU A 192 1.41 3.35 25.49
N ARG A 193 1.94 4.20 26.39
CA ARG A 193 2.26 5.60 26.05
C ARG A 193 3.30 5.68 24.95
N GLN A 194 4.40 4.92 25.04
CA GLN A 194 5.43 4.91 23.99
C GLN A 194 4.89 4.43 22.64
N TRP A 195 4.02 3.41 22.64
CA TRP A 195 3.38 2.92 21.43
C TRP A 195 2.48 3.98 20.79
N GLN A 196 1.65 4.65 21.60
CA GLN A 196 0.83 5.76 21.13
C GLN A 196 1.69 6.91 20.57
N ASP A 197 2.72 7.32 21.30
CA ASP A 197 3.61 8.41 20.91
C ASP A 197 4.33 8.14 19.58
N ALA A 198 4.59 6.86 19.25
CA ALA A 198 5.15 6.47 17.97
C ALA A 198 4.11 6.52 16.85
N LEU A 199 2.90 6.02 17.08
CA LEU A 199 1.80 6.07 16.11
C LEU A 199 1.36 7.50 15.79
N VAL A 200 1.23 8.35 16.82
CA VAL A 200 0.89 9.78 16.67
C VAL A 200 1.98 10.52 15.92
N ALA A 201 3.26 10.28 16.27
CA ALA A 201 4.38 10.93 15.59
C ALA A 201 4.46 10.54 14.10
N GLU A 202 4.14 9.29 13.75
CA GLU A 202 4.06 8.88 12.35
C GLU A 202 2.88 9.57 11.62
N LEU A 203 1.71 9.66 12.27
CA LEU A 203 0.55 10.34 11.68
C LEU A 203 0.83 11.83 11.45
N GLU A 204 1.46 12.50 12.40
CA GLU A 204 1.89 13.90 12.27
C GLU A 204 2.92 14.05 11.13
N LEU A 205 3.90 13.14 11.02
CA LEU A 205 4.87 13.15 9.93
C LEU A 205 4.18 13.00 8.58
N ARG A 206 3.19 12.09 8.47
CA ARG A 206 2.37 11.92 7.26
C ARG A 206 1.63 13.21 6.93
N GLN A 207 0.86 13.76 7.87
CA GLN A 207 0.06 14.97 7.67
C GLN A 207 0.90 16.20 7.31
N SER A 208 2.15 16.27 7.81
CA SER A 208 3.07 17.38 7.54
C SER A 208 4.12 17.09 6.45
N CYS A 209 4.03 15.97 5.73
CA CYS A 209 5.16 15.50 4.89
C CYS A 209 5.57 16.48 3.78
N TRP A 210 4.65 17.32 3.30
CA TRP A 210 4.92 18.39 2.32
C TRP A 210 5.74 19.56 2.87
N THR A 211 5.66 19.83 4.17
CA THR A 211 6.36 20.94 4.83
C THR A 211 7.49 20.48 5.75
N ALA A 212 7.59 19.17 5.99
CA ALA A 212 8.61 18.57 6.82
C ALA A 212 10.02 18.82 6.25
N ASN A 213 10.88 19.40 7.08
CA ASN A 213 12.31 19.53 6.79
C ASN A 213 13.00 18.18 7.04
N GLU A 214 13.68 17.64 6.03
CA GLU A 214 14.28 16.30 6.10
C GLU A 214 15.32 16.17 7.21
N GLU A 215 16.20 17.16 7.42
CA GLU A 215 17.23 17.11 8.46
C GLU A 215 16.61 17.13 9.86
N LYS A 216 15.60 17.98 10.08
CA LYS A 216 14.87 18.03 11.35
C LYS A 216 14.05 16.75 11.58
N ALA A 217 13.47 16.18 10.52
CA ALA A 217 12.76 14.91 10.59
C ALA A 217 13.69 13.74 10.88
N VAL A 218 14.91 13.70 10.31
CA VAL A 218 15.92 12.68 10.64
C VAL A 218 16.27 12.75 12.13
N ALA A 219 16.44 13.95 12.68
CA ALA A 219 16.79 14.13 14.09
C ALA A 219 15.68 13.68 15.06
N SER A 220 14.40 13.82 14.68
CA SER A 220 13.25 13.51 15.56
C SER A 220 12.59 12.15 15.30
N GLN A 221 12.70 11.63 14.07
CA GLN A 221 12.02 10.43 13.56
C GLN A 221 13.00 9.35 13.06
N GLY A 222 14.32 9.59 13.07
CA GLY A 222 15.34 8.62 12.68
C GLY A 222 15.31 8.26 11.19
N ASN A 223 15.49 6.97 10.86
CA ASN A 223 15.52 6.46 9.48
C ASN A 223 14.21 6.68 8.69
N ARG A 224 13.11 7.07 9.36
CA ARG A 224 11.80 7.33 8.76
C ARG A 224 11.81 8.51 7.78
N ALA A 225 12.70 9.49 7.96
CA ALA A 225 12.78 10.64 7.06
C ALA A 225 13.11 10.27 5.60
N ARG A 226 13.76 9.12 5.37
CA ARG A 226 14.02 8.60 4.01
C ARG A 226 12.74 8.16 3.29
N LEU A 227 11.62 8.09 4.00
CA LEU A 227 10.30 7.74 3.47
C LEU A 227 9.50 8.98 3.06
N LEU A 228 10.01 10.19 3.30
CA LEU A 228 9.31 11.43 2.93
C LEU A 228 8.95 11.49 1.43
N PRO A 229 9.83 11.13 0.48
CA PRO A 229 9.44 11.05 -0.93
C PRO A 229 8.26 10.10 -1.17
N LEU A 230 8.25 8.95 -0.48
CA LEU A 230 7.20 7.94 -0.61
C LEU A 230 5.88 8.44 -0.01
N MET A 231 5.92 9.11 1.15
CA MET A 231 4.75 9.74 1.78
C MET A 231 4.16 10.86 0.92
N ARG A 232 5.02 11.72 0.34
CA ARG A 232 4.60 12.81 -0.56
C ARG A 232 3.92 12.25 -1.81
N LEU A 233 4.50 11.23 -2.44
CA LEU A 233 3.88 10.55 -3.58
C LEU A 233 2.59 9.80 -3.19
N GLY A 234 2.55 9.22 -1.98
CA GLY A 234 1.36 8.61 -1.39
C GLY A 234 0.21 9.60 -1.20
N GLN A 235 0.49 10.78 -0.65
CA GLN A 235 -0.50 11.85 -0.53
C GLN A 235 -0.92 12.40 -1.89
N LEU A 236 0.03 12.61 -2.82
CA LEU A 236 -0.28 13.03 -4.19
C LEU A 236 -1.23 12.02 -4.86
N ARG A 237 -1.01 10.72 -4.69
CA ARG A 237 -1.92 9.66 -5.14
C ARG A 237 -3.32 9.84 -4.57
N SER A 238 -3.47 9.97 -3.25
CA SER A 238 -4.78 10.17 -2.61
C SER A 238 -5.47 11.42 -3.14
N THR A 239 -4.77 12.55 -3.20
CA THR A 239 -5.31 13.81 -3.74
C THR A 239 -5.79 13.66 -5.18
N LEU A 240 -5.06 12.92 -6.03
CA LEU A 240 -5.47 12.65 -7.41
C LEU A 240 -6.74 11.81 -7.48
N ILE A 241 -6.85 10.76 -6.66
CA ILE A 241 -8.02 9.88 -6.61
C ILE A 241 -9.25 10.65 -6.12
N ASP A 242 -9.10 11.42 -5.04
CA ASP A 242 -10.22 12.06 -4.36
C ASP A 242 -10.73 13.29 -5.12
N ASN A 243 -9.83 14.06 -5.74
CA ASN A 243 -10.18 15.37 -6.32
C ASN A 243 -10.19 15.42 -7.84
N TYR A 244 -9.56 14.46 -8.53
CA TYR A 244 -9.45 14.44 -10.00
C TYR A 244 -9.82 13.08 -10.63
N PRO A 245 -10.93 12.43 -10.20
CA PRO A 245 -11.25 11.07 -10.62
C PRO A 245 -11.50 10.95 -12.14
N GLU A 246 -12.02 12.00 -12.79
CA GLU A 246 -12.31 11.98 -14.23
C GLU A 246 -11.04 12.09 -15.08
N GLU A 247 -10.12 12.96 -14.66
CA GLU A 247 -8.82 13.17 -15.30
C GLU A 247 -7.95 11.92 -15.24
N ILE A 248 -7.97 11.22 -14.11
CA ILE A 248 -7.20 9.99 -13.93
C ILE A 248 -7.97 8.72 -14.32
N ALA A 249 -9.23 8.82 -14.76
CA ALA A 249 -10.02 7.64 -15.11
C ALA A 249 -9.31 6.82 -16.21
N GLY A 250 -9.17 5.51 -15.97
CA GLY A 250 -8.42 4.58 -16.83
C GLY A 250 -6.98 4.33 -16.38
N TYR A 251 -6.45 5.14 -15.47
CA TYR A 251 -5.20 4.87 -14.77
C TYR A 251 -5.46 4.16 -13.44
N GLN A 252 -4.49 3.36 -13.02
CA GLN A 252 -4.43 2.72 -11.69
C GLN A 252 -3.17 3.24 -10.97
N PRO A 253 -3.25 4.41 -10.31
CA PRO A 253 -2.11 4.98 -9.62
C PRO A 253 -1.69 4.09 -8.45
N SER A 254 -0.41 3.73 -8.40
CA SER A 254 0.20 2.93 -7.32
C SER A 254 1.56 3.50 -6.97
N VAL A 255 1.85 3.55 -5.68
CA VAL A 255 3.10 4.06 -5.14
C VAL A 255 3.94 2.88 -4.66
N TYR A 256 5.26 2.88 -4.84
CA TYR A 256 6.13 1.83 -4.29
C TYR A 256 7.60 2.29 -4.18
N PRO A 257 8.40 1.73 -3.25
CA PRO A 257 9.83 1.95 -3.23
C PRO A 257 10.51 1.30 -4.43
N HIS A 258 11.50 1.99 -5.00
CA HIS A 258 12.36 1.48 -6.04
C HIS A 258 13.82 1.55 -5.60
N GLY A 259 14.45 0.39 -5.36
CA GLY A 259 15.80 0.38 -4.79
C GLY A 259 15.85 0.97 -3.37
N SER A 260 17.01 1.49 -2.97
CA SER A 260 17.23 1.93 -1.59
C SER A 260 16.76 3.35 -1.27
N ASN A 261 16.60 4.22 -2.27
CA ASN A 261 16.36 5.65 -2.07
C ASN A 261 15.49 6.28 -3.18
N ASP A 262 14.69 5.50 -3.91
CA ASP A 262 13.77 6.01 -4.93
C ASP A 262 12.35 5.51 -4.60
N ALA A 263 11.36 6.31 -4.97
CA ALA A 263 9.95 6.05 -4.78
C ALA A 263 9.27 6.40 -6.10
N ILE A 264 8.41 5.50 -6.56
CA ILE A 264 7.73 5.65 -7.85
C ILE A 264 6.24 5.74 -7.57
N LEU A 265 5.59 6.76 -8.14
CA LEU A 265 4.15 6.80 -8.38
C LEU A 265 3.92 6.42 -9.84
N ASN A 266 3.46 5.20 -10.07
CA ASN A 266 3.18 4.66 -11.39
C ASN A 266 1.69 4.78 -11.70
N PHE A 267 1.36 5.27 -12.89
CA PHE A 267 0.00 5.30 -13.40
C PHE A 267 -0.18 4.10 -14.33
N PHE A 268 -0.45 2.94 -13.72
CA PHE A 268 -0.62 1.71 -14.48
C PHE A 268 -1.85 1.80 -15.38
N LEU A 269 -1.78 1.06 -16.48
CA LEU A 269 -2.87 0.89 -17.43
C LEU A 269 -3.26 -0.58 -17.49
N PRO A 270 -4.50 -0.91 -17.90
CA PRO A 270 -4.83 -2.27 -18.30
C PRO A 270 -3.81 -2.76 -19.33
N PRO A 271 -3.17 -3.92 -19.11
CA PRO A 271 -2.07 -4.34 -19.96
C PRO A 271 -2.57 -4.74 -21.35
N ASP A 272 -2.17 -4.00 -22.39
CA ASP A 272 -2.30 -4.40 -23.78
C ASP A 272 -0.98 -4.98 -24.31
N TRP A 273 -0.89 -6.32 -24.33
CA TRP A 273 0.28 -7.04 -24.82
C TRP A 273 0.31 -7.23 -26.34
N ARG A 274 -0.71 -6.74 -27.07
CA ARG A 274 -0.86 -7.00 -28.51
C ARG A 274 0.00 -6.08 -29.39
N SER A 275 0.43 -4.94 -28.86
CA SER A 275 1.06 -3.84 -29.62
C SER A 275 2.61 -3.83 -29.64
N GLY A 276 3.27 -4.94 -29.31
CA GLY A 276 4.74 -5.03 -29.35
C GLY A 276 5.45 -4.28 -28.21
N GLY A 277 4.69 -3.70 -27.28
CA GLY A 277 5.14 -2.97 -26.10
C GLY A 277 3.93 -2.28 -25.45
N PHE A 278 4.09 -1.64 -24.31
CA PHE A 278 3.03 -0.82 -23.70
C PHE A 278 3.55 0.51 -23.22
N ARG A 279 2.73 1.56 -23.37
CA ARG A 279 3.00 2.92 -22.92
C ARG A 279 2.50 3.09 -21.49
N TYR A 280 3.21 3.83 -20.65
CA TYR A 280 2.80 4.09 -19.27
C TYR A 280 3.43 5.40 -18.75
N VAL A 281 2.93 5.88 -17.61
CA VAL A 281 3.37 7.14 -17.00
C VAL A 281 3.84 6.88 -15.58
N GLU A 282 4.92 7.53 -15.15
CA GLU A 282 5.38 7.46 -13.76
C GLU A 282 6.00 8.79 -13.29
N ILE A 283 5.90 9.07 -11.99
CA ILE A 283 6.73 10.05 -11.29
C ILE A 283 7.75 9.25 -10.49
N ASN A 284 9.02 9.63 -10.58
CA ASN A 284 10.10 9.01 -9.81
C ASN A 284 10.99 10.10 -9.18
N ARG A 285 12.11 9.70 -8.58
CA ARG A 285 13.07 10.59 -7.93
C ARG A 285 13.53 11.81 -8.76
N ASN A 286 13.38 11.83 -10.09
CA ASN A 286 13.69 13.03 -10.87
C ASN A 286 12.72 14.20 -10.70
N GLY A 287 11.56 14.00 -10.06
CA GLY A 287 10.56 15.06 -9.83
C GLY A 287 9.74 15.42 -11.07
N LEU A 288 9.82 14.59 -12.11
CA LEU A 288 9.15 14.81 -13.39
C LEU A 288 8.06 13.76 -13.61
N LEU A 289 7.04 14.11 -14.39
CA LEU A 289 6.10 13.14 -14.95
C LEU A 289 6.71 12.54 -16.21
N ASN A 290 7.05 11.25 -16.17
CA ASN A 290 7.79 10.56 -17.21
C ASN A 290 6.85 9.71 -18.06
N PHE A 291 6.84 9.94 -19.38
CA PHE A 291 6.19 9.07 -20.35
C PHE A 291 7.16 7.99 -20.79
N LYS A 292 6.77 6.73 -20.59
CA LYS A 292 7.65 5.58 -20.80
C LYS A 292 7.00 4.56 -21.71
N ILE A 293 7.84 3.87 -22.46
CA ILE A 293 7.46 2.69 -23.23
C ILE A 293 8.21 1.49 -22.68
N TYR A 294 7.50 0.40 -22.49
CA TYR A 294 8.04 -0.92 -22.21
C TYR A 294 8.05 -1.75 -23.49
N PHE A 295 9.17 -2.38 -23.82
CA PHE A 295 9.32 -3.14 -25.06
C PHE A 295 9.05 -4.63 -24.85
N LYS A 296 8.40 -5.26 -25.82
CA LYS A 296 8.22 -6.71 -25.82
C LYS A 296 9.57 -7.42 -25.95
N LYS A 297 9.69 -8.58 -25.30
CA LYS A 297 10.86 -9.44 -25.45
C LYS A 297 11.00 -9.83 -26.92
N GLY A 298 12.18 -9.61 -27.49
CA GLY A 298 12.48 -9.92 -28.89
C GLY A 298 12.39 -8.73 -29.85
N ASN A 299 11.96 -7.55 -29.42
CA ASN A 299 12.07 -6.36 -30.29
C ASN A 299 13.53 -6.07 -30.62
N SER A 300 13.78 -5.86 -31.92
CA SER A 300 15.08 -5.38 -32.41
C SER A 300 15.34 -3.95 -31.98
N THR A 301 16.59 -3.50 -32.05
CA THR A 301 16.92 -2.09 -31.78
C THR A 301 16.16 -1.13 -32.70
N GLU A 302 15.95 -1.52 -33.96
CA GLU A 302 15.20 -0.74 -34.94
C GLU A 302 13.71 -0.61 -34.55
N ASP A 303 13.07 -1.72 -34.13
CA ASP A 303 11.68 -1.68 -33.66
C ASP A 303 11.52 -0.76 -32.47
N LYS A 304 12.44 -0.87 -31.48
CA LYS A 304 12.41 -0.01 -30.29
C LYS A 304 12.57 1.46 -30.64
N GLN A 305 13.40 1.77 -31.64
CA GLN A 305 13.56 3.13 -32.15
C GLN A 305 12.28 3.64 -32.81
N LYS A 306 11.68 2.87 -33.73
CA LYS A 306 10.42 3.24 -34.40
C LYS A 306 9.29 3.47 -33.38
N LEU A 307 9.13 2.57 -32.41
CA LEU A 307 8.12 2.69 -31.35
C LEU A 307 8.36 3.91 -30.46
N THR A 308 9.62 4.24 -30.16
CA THR A 308 9.97 5.42 -29.35
C THR A 308 9.70 6.71 -30.11
N GLU A 309 10.01 6.76 -31.41
CA GLU A 309 9.79 7.95 -32.23
C GLU A 309 8.30 8.20 -32.44
N ALA A 310 7.53 7.16 -32.80
CA ALA A 310 6.08 7.28 -32.94
C ALA A 310 5.41 7.77 -31.65
N PHE A 311 5.84 7.26 -30.48
CA PHE A 311 5.30 7.74 -29.21
C PHE A 311 5.75 9.19 -28.90
N ARG A 312 6.96 9.60 -29.30
CA ARG A 312 7.40 10.99 -29.17
C ARG A 312 6.51 11.91 -30.02
N GLU A 313 6.29 11.58 -31.29
CA GLU A 313 5.43 12.36 -32.19
C GLU A 313 4.01 12.51 -31.63
N ASP A 314 3.44 11.43 -31.09
CA ASP A 314 2.13 11.50 -30.44
C ASP A 314 2.13 12.48 -29.24
N LEU A 315 3.18 12.47 -28.42
CA LEU A 315 3.31 13.39 -27.27
C LEU A 315 3.50 14.84 -27.72
N GLU A 316 4.29 15.09 -28.77
CA GLU A 316 4.53 16.43 -29.32
C GLU A 316 3.27 17.07 -29.92
N ARG A 317 2.28 16.26 -30.32
CA ARG A 317 0.96 16.78 -30.76
C ARG A 317 0.11 17.32 -29.61
N VAL A 318 0.40 16.92 -28.38
CA VAL A 318 -0.44 17.25 -27.20
C VAL A 318 0.28 18.18 -26.23
N PHE A 319 1.61 18.19 -26.22
CA PHE A 319 2.40 19.00 -25.30
C PHE A 319 3.37 19.92 -26.02
N ASP A 320 3.24 21.23 -25.75
CA ASP A 320 4.08 22.27 -26.36
C ASP A 320 5.55 22.20 -25.90
N LYS A 321 5.79 21.70 -24.69
CA LYS A 321 7.12 21.66 -24.06
C LYS A 321 7.36 20.30 -23.43
N LEU A 322 8.26 19.53 -24.04
CA LEU A 322 8.71 18.23 -23.55
C LEU A 322 10.19 18.29 -23.15
N ILE A 323 10.52 17.65 -22.03
CA ILE A 323 11.91 17.37 -21.67
C ILE A 323 12.30 16.05 -22.30
N LEU A 324 13.22 16.09 -23.28
CA LEU A 324 13.70 14.89 -23.94
C LEU A 324 14.90 14.29 -23.19
N PRO A 325 14.88 12.99 -22.86
CA PRO A 325 15.99 12.34 -22.19
C PRO A 325 17.21 12.25 -23.11
N ARG A 326 18.41 12.28 -22.52
CA ARG A 326 19.66 12.07 -23.26
C ARG A 326 19.62 10.74 -24.02
N LYS A 327 20.18 10.70 -25.24
CA LYS A 327 20.25 9.49 -26.08
C LYS A 327 21.02 8.38 -25.38
N ASN A 328 20.29 7.54 -24.65
CA ASN A 328 20.78 6.30 -24.07
C ASN A 328 20.16 5.10 -24.82
N GLY A 329 20.90 3.98 -24.85
CA GLY A 329 20.47 2.74 -25.51
C GLY A 329 19.13 2.21 -25.01
N TYR A 330 18.53 1.28 -25.76
CA TYR A 330 17.21 0.74 -25.46
C TYR A 330 17.29 -0.46 -24.50
N LYS A 331 16.87 -0.25 -23.24
CA LYS A 331 16.72 -1.32 -22.25
C LYS A 331 15.36 -2.03 -22.41
N LYS A 332 14.82 -2.58 -21.30
CA LYS A 332 13.49 -3.21 -21.22
C LYS A 332 12.37 -2.17 -21.30
N SER A 333 12.62 -0.98 -20.77
CA SER A 333 11.79 0.22 -20.94
C SER A 333 12.66 1.44 -21.22
N LYS A 334 12.04 2.50 -21.70
CA LYS A 334 12.70 3.78 -22.00
C LYS A 334 11.75 4.94 -21.71
N THR A 335 12.26 5.97 -21.04
CA THR A 335 11.61 7.28 -20.99
C THR A 335 11.70 7.91 -22.37
N VAL A 336 10.55 8.33 -22.90
CA VAL A 336 10.42 8.96 -24.22
C VAL A 336 10.45 10.47 -24.07
N ALA A 337 9.72 10.99 -23.08
CA ALA A 337 9.72 12.39 -22.70
C ALA A 337 9.32 12.54 -21.23
N SER A 338 9.55 13.73 -20.68
CA SER A 338 9.15 14.10 -19.33
C SER A 338 8.52 15.50 -19.30
N LEU A 339 7.68 15.76 -18.31
CA LEU A 339 7.08 17.07 -18.03
C LEU A 339 7.43 17.54 -16.61
N GLU A 340 7.64 18.84 -16.45
CA GLU A 340 7.78 19.45 -15.13
C GLU A 340 6.42 19.54 -14.45
N ILE A 341 6.33 19.02 -13.23
CA ILE A 341 5.09 19.00 -12.44
C ILE A 341 5.22 19.81 -11.15
N GLY A 342 6.29 20.58 -11.00
CA GLY A 342 6.53 21.40 -9.82
C GLY A 342 7.07 20.62 -8.62
N LEU A 343 7.75 19.49 -8.83
CA LEU A 343 8.46 18.75 -7.77
C LEU A 343 9.98 18.92 -7.88
N VAL A 344 10.63 19.06 -6.72
CA VAL A 344 12.09 19.09 -6.58
C VAL A 344 12.64 17.68 -6.64
N LYS A 345 13.63 17.46 -7.49
CA LYS A 345 14.38 16.20 -7.59
C LYS A 345 14.85 15.71 -6.21
N ASP A 346 14.87 14.39 -6.03
CA ASP A 346 15.28 13.65 -4.83
C ASP A 346 14.31 13.77 -3.64
N THR A 347 13.86 14.97 -3.31
CA THR A 347 12.99 15.21 -2.15
C THR A 347 11.51 14.98 -2.47
N MET A 348 11.08 15.20 -3.72
CA MET A 348 9.67 15.28 -4.10
C MET A 348 8.90 16.39 -3.37
N SER A 349 9.58 17.41 -2.85
CA SER A 349 8.93 18.60 -2.30
C SER A 349 8.44 19.50 -3.43
N PRO A 350 7.41 20.34 -3.23
CA PRO A 350 7.01 21.32 -4.21
C PRO A 350 8.13 22.33 -4.46
N VAL A 351 8.30 22.77 -5.70
CA VAL A 351 9.19 23.90 -6.02
C VAL A 351 8.66 25.19 -5.36
N ALA A 352 9.53 26.17 -5.14
CA ALA A 352 9.13 27.42 -4.50
C ALA A 352 7.94 28.08 -5.22
N GLY A 353 6.91 28.42 -4.44
CA GLY A 353 5.67 29.01 -4.96
C GLY A 353 4.62 28.02 -5.47
N GLN A 354 4.90 26.71 -5.44
CA GLN A 354 3.91 25.66 -5.70
C GLN A 354 3.35 25.09 -4.40
N THR A 355 2.12 24.61 -4.48
CA THR A 355 1.39 23.91 -3.40
C THR A 355 1.24 22.43 -3.79
N PRO A 356 1.06 21.51 -2.82
CA PRO A 356 0.70 20.13 -3.13
C PRO A 356 -0.51 20.01 -4.06
N GLU A 357 -1.51 20.87 -3.88
CA GLU A 357 -2.74 20.92 -4.66
C GLU A 357 -2.47 21.36 -6.10
N SER A 358 -1.60 22.35 -6.31
CA SER A 358 -1.23 22.80 -7.65
C SER A 358 -0.36 21.79 -8.41
N VAL A 359 0.49 21.03 -7.70
CA VAL A 359 1.20 19.87 -8.25
C VAL A 359 0.19 18.81 -8.71
N ALA A 360 -0.79 18.45 -7.86
CA ALA A 360 -1.82 17.48 -8.19
C ALA A 360 -2.66 17.92 -9.42
N ALA A 361 -3.11 19.18 -9.45
CA ALA A 361 -3.83 19.75 -10.59
C ALA A 361 -3.01 19.67 -11.90
N THR A 362 -1.71 19.94 -11.81
CA THR A 362 -0.80 19.87 -12.97
C THR A 362 -0.67 18.44 -13.48
N VAL A 363 -0.47 17.48 -12.57
CA VAL A 363 -0.40 16.05 -12.91
C VAL A 363 -1.71 15.57 -13.53
N ALA A 364 -2.86 15.89 -12.92
CA ALA A 364 -4.19 15.53 -13.43
C ALA A 364 -4.40 16.06 -14.85
N LYS A 365 -4.11 17.34 -15.09
CA LYS A 365 -4.19 17.95 -16.43
C LYS A 365 -3.34 17.21 -17.46
N PHE A 366 -2.10 16.87 -17.12
CA PHE A 366 -1.22 16.15 -18.04
C PHE A 366 -1.69 14.72 -18.31
N LEU A 367 -2.20 14.01 -17.31
CA LEU A 367 -2.78 12.68 -17.48
C LEU A 367 -4.03 12.73 -18.36
N HIS A 368 -4.93 13.70 -18.14
CA HIS A 368 -6.12 13.91 -18.97
C HIS A 368 -5.75 14.13 -20.44
N ASN A 369 -4.80 15.03 -20.71
CA ASN A 369 -4.33 15.32 -22.06
C ASN A 369 -3.68 14.09 -22.72
N ALA A 370 -2.88 13.32 -21.96
CA ALA A 370 -2.20 12.14 -22.48
C ALA A 370 -3.11 10.91 -22.64
N LYS A 371 -4.34 10.96 -22.11
CA LYS A 371 -5.26 9.82 -22.06
C LYS A 371 -5.49 9.21 -23.43
N SER A 372 -5.73 10.04 -24.45
CA SER A 372 -5.94 9.63 -25.84
C SER A 372 -4.67 9.22 -26.58
N ILE A 373 -3.48 9.23 -25.95
CA ILE A 373 -2.24 8.73 -26.54
C ILE A 373 -1.83 7.42 -25.87
N VAL A 374 -2.11 7.35 -24.57
CA VAL A 374 -1.64 6.31 -23.67
C VAL A 374 -2.65 5.16 -23.60
N LEU A 375 -3.96 5.42 -23.76
CA LEU A 375 -5.03 4.41 -23.75
C LEU A 375 -5.44 3.87 -25.14
N VAL A 376 -4.83 4.32 -26.24
CA VAL A 376 -5.33 4.13 -27.63
C VAL A 376 -5.54 2.67 -28.05
N ASN A 377 -4.95 1.69 -27.37
CA ASN A 377 -5.03 0.31 -27.84
C ASN A 377 -6.18 -0.52 -27.23
N THR A 378 -7.09 0.06 -26.43
CA THR A 378 -8.25 -0.69 -25.92
C THR A 378 -9.47 -0.67 -26.85
N SER A 379 -9.48 0.17 -27.91
CA SER A 379 -10.69 0.45 -28.71
C SER A 379 -10.85 -0.39 -29.99
N HIS A 380 -9.99 -1.38 -30.23
CA HIS A 380 -10.15 -2.33 -31.34
C HIS A 380 -10.48 -3.73 -30.82
N VAL A 381 -11.54 -3.83 -30.01
CA VAL A 381 -12.24 -5.08 -29.72
C VAL A 381 -13.72 -4.76 -29.53
N GLU A 382 -14.45 -4.70 -30.64
CA GLU A 382 -15.82 -5.24 -30.70
C GLU A 382 -15.75 -6.58 -31.44
#